data_AF-A0A924TYK3-F1
#
_entry.id   AF-A0A924TYK3-F1
#
_cell.length_a   1.000
_cell.length_b   1.000
_cell.length_c   1.000
_cell.angle_alpha   90.00
_cell.angle_beta   90.00
_cell.angle_gamma   90.00
#
_symmetry.space_group_name_H-M   'P 1'
#
loop_
_entity.id
_entity.type
_entity.pdbx_description
1 polymer ?
#
loop_
_entity_poly.entity_id
_entity_poly.type
_entity_poly.pdbx_seq_one_letter_code
_entity_poly.pdbx_strand_id
1 'polypeptide(L)' 'MKITVHAMKPRNPLVAHARFRRSGSHQQSARSLRQQAGRSLKRELEHMKHSP' A
#
# COMPACT_ATOMS: atom_id res chain seq x y z
N MET A 1 5.98 15.60 39.41
CA MET A 1 7.17 14.91 38.86
C MET A 1 7.47 15.46 37.49
N LYS A 2 8.71 15.85 37.21
CA LYS A 2 9.13 16.40 35.92
C LYS A 2 9.72 15.26 35.08
N ILE A 3 9.07 14.89 33.99
CA ILE A 3 9.59 13.87 33.06
C ILE A 3 10.55 14.58 32.12
N THR A 4 11.84 14.33 32.29
CA THR A 4 12.88 14.88 31.41
C THR A 4 13.08 13.91 30.26
N VAL A 5 12.64 14.29 29.07
CA VAL A 5 12.83 13.49 27.85
C VAL A 5 14.07 13.98 27.12
N HIS A 6 15.11 13.16 27.08
CA HIS A 6 16.32 13.45 26.33
C HIS A 6 16.09 13.15 24.84
N ALA A 7 16.10 14.19 24.01
CA ALA A 7 16.05 14.05 22.56
C ALA A 7 17.40 13.51 22.04
N MET A 8 17.57 12.19 22.08
CA MET A 8 18.75 11.53 21.54
C MET A 8 18.76 11.65 20.01
N LYS A 9 19.94 11.98 19.44
CA LYS A 9 20.14 11.92 17.99
C LYS A 9 19.77 10.50 17.50
N PRO A 10 18.91 10.37 16.48
CA PRO A 10 18.53 9.06 15.99
C PRO A 10 19.76 8.36 15.41
N ARG A 11 19.98 7.10 15.80
CA ARG A 11 21.09 6.27 15.30
C ARG A 11 21.07 6.13 13.77
N ASN A 12 19.87 6.21 13.18
CA ASN A 12 19.67 6.25 11.73
C ASN A 12 18.93 7.55 11.36
N PRO A 13 19.60 8.52 10.70
CA PRO A 13 18.99 9.79 10.33
C PRO A 13 17.87 9.63 9.29
N LEU A 14 17.86 8.51 8.56
CA LEU A 14 16.84 8.23 7.54
C LEU A 14 15.57 7.61 8.13
N VAL A 15 15.55 7.22 9.41
CA VAL A 15 14.40 6.52 10.00
C VAL A 15 13.14 7.40 10.04
N ALA A 16 13.31 8.71 10.27
CA ALA A 16 12.21 9.66 10.26
C ALA A 16 11.66 9.78 8.83
N HIS A 17 12.52 10.04 7.85
CA HIS A 17 12.12 10.10 6.44
C HIS A 17 11.50 8.79 5.94
N ALA A 18 11.96 7.64 6.40
CA ALA A 18 11.39 6.33 6.06
C ALA A 18 10.01 6.10 6.71
N ARG A 19 9.81 6.52 7.97
CA ARG A 19 8.50 6.47 8.65
C ARG A 19 7.49 7.42 8.05
N PHE A 20 7.94 8.61 7.64
CA PHE A 20 7.09 9.63 7.00
C PHE A 20 7.03 9.49 5.48
N ARG A 21 7.82 8.59 4.88
CA ARG A 21 7.59 8.10 3.53
C ARG A 21 6.23 7.41 3.58
N ARG A 22 5.18 8.15 3.23
CA ARG A 22 3.99 7.54 2.64
C ARG A 22 4.54 6.60 1.57
N SER A 23 4.19 5.31 1.65
CA SER A 23 4.41 4.41 0.53
C SER A 23 3.96 5.19 -0.70
N GLY A 24 4.87 5.39 -1.66
CA GLY A 24 4.67 6.33 -2.76
C GLY A 24 3.28 6.13 -3.32
N SER A 25 2.58 7.24 -3.63
CA SER A 25 1.19 7.30 -4.08
C SER A 25 0.70 5.92 -4.54
N HIS A 26 -0.08 5.21 -3.71
CA HIS A 26 -0.81 4.01 -4.14
C HIS A 26 -1.92 4.42 -5.12
N GLN A 27 -1.66 5.38 -6.01
CA GLN A 27 -2.52 5.66 -7.12
C GLN A 27 -2.55 4.44 -8.00
N GLN A 28 -3.77 4.02 -8.28
CA GLN A 28 -4.04 2.97 -9.24
C GLN A 28 -3.46 3.42 -10.57
N SER A 29 -2.29 2.88 -10.93
CA SER A 29 -1.73 3.12 -12.25
C SER A 29 -2.68 2.55 -13.30
N ALA A 30 -2.67 3.12 -14.51
CA ALA A 30 -3.47 2.57 -15.62
C ALA A 30 -3.21 1.07 -15.84
N ARG A 31 -1.97 0.60 -15.57
CA ARG A 31 -1.61 -0.82 -15.60
C ARG A 31 -2.31 -1.63 -14.49
N SER A 32 -2.37 -1.09 -13.27
CA SER A 32 -3.07 -1.71 -12.14
C SER A 32 -4.56 -1.83 -12.39
N LEU A 33 -5.19 -0.77 -12.93
CA LEU A 33 -6.60 -0.77 -13.32
C LEU A 33 -6.92 -1.83 -14.38
N ARG A 34 -6.09 -1.92 -15.44
CA ARG A 34 -6.25 -2.95 -16.48
C ARG A 34 -6.14 -4.37 -15.92
N GLN A 35 -5.17 -4.59 -15.02
CA GLN A 35 -5.00 -5.89 -14.37
C GLN A 35 -6.21 -6.26 -13.51
N GLN A 36 -6.76 -5.29 -12.77
CA GLN A 36 -7.95 -5.49 -11.95
C GLN A 36 -9.17 -5.82 -12.82
N ALA A 37 -9.39 -5.08 -13.92
CA ALA A 37 -10.47 -5.32 -14.86
C ALA A 37 -10.38 -6.71 -15.53
N GLY A 38 -9.18 -7.14 -15.93
CA GLY A 38 -9.00 -8.50 -16.48
C GLY A 38 -9.29 -9.60 -15.45
N ARG A 39 -8.93 -9.37 -14.18
CA ARG A 39 -9.24 -10.30 -13.09
C ARG A 39 -10.73 -10.36 -12.77
N SER A 40 -11.45 -9.23 -12.80
CA SER A 40 -12.91 -9.24 -12.59
C SER A 40 -13.63 -9.96 -13.72
N LEU A 41 -13.28 -9.67 -14.97
CA LEU A 41 -13.87 -10.33 -16.14
C LEU A 41 -13.65 -11.85 -16.09
N LYS A 42 -12.43 -12.30 -15.76
CA LYS A 42 -12.14 -13.73 -15.64
C LYS A 42 -13.01 -14.39 -14.56
N ARG A 43 -13.21 -13.74 -13.40
CA ARG A 43 -14.08 -14.28 -12.36
C ARG A 43 -15.53 -14.40 -12.83
N GLU A 44 -16.05 -13.37 -13.49
CA GLU A 44 -17.42 -13.38 -14.03
C GLU A 44 -17.63 -14.52 -15.03
N LEU A 45 -16.69 -14.71 -15.96
CA LEU A 45 -16.73 -15.82 -16.93
C LEU A 45 -16.68 -17.19 -16.24
N GLU A 46 -15.83 -17.35 -15.24
CA GLU A 46 -15.77 -18.60 -14.46
C GLU A 46 -17.07 -18.83 -13.69
N HIS A 47 -17.69 -17.79 -13.11
CA HIS A 47 -19.00 -17.93 -12.47
C HIS A 47 -20.10 -18.34 -13.45
N MET A 48 -20.12 -17.77 -14.66
CA MET A 48 -21.11 -18.13 -15.69
C MET A 48 -20.98 -19.58 -16.17
N LYS A 49 -19.75 -20.12 -16.31
CA LYS A 49 -19.51 -21.51 -16.72
C LYS A 49 -20.02 -22.55 -15.72
N HIS A 50 -20.14 -22.19 -14.45
CA HIS A 50 -20.60 -23.06 -13.38
C HIS A 50 -22.07 -22.81 -12.99
N SER A 51 -22.79 -21.99 -13.77
CA SER A 51 -24.25 -21.91 -13.66
C SER A 51 -24.86 -23.21 -14.22
N PRO A 52 -25.78 -23.88 -13.50
CA PRO A 52 -26.39 -25.13 -13.96
C PRO A 52 -27.21 -24.95 -15.25
#